data_AF-A0A7J6R2N0-F1
#
_entry.id   AF-A0A7J6R2N0-F1
#
_cell.length_a   1.000
_cell.length_b   1.000
_cell.length_c   1.000
_cell.angle_alpha   90.00
_cell.angle_beta   90.00
_cell.angle_gamma   90.00
#
_symmetry.space_group_name_H-M   'P 1'
#
loop_
_entity.id
_entity.type
_entity.pdbx_description
1 polymer ?
#
loop_
_entity_poly.entity_id
_entity_poly.type
_entity_poly.pdbx_seq_one_letter_code
_entity_poly.pdbx_strand_id
1 'polypeptide(L)'
;MGVQDVDSRLEEQIVDGMLYAFQEQSSDDTQTMLNGFGTIVNCLGVRIKPYLPQIAGIIRWRLNTPSARVRQQAADLIARIAGVMKLCGEEQMLGHFGLFLYEYLGEEYPEVLGSILGALKAIVN
;
A
#
# COMPACT_ATOMS: atom_id res chain seq x y z
N MET A 1 19.69 -11.31 -0.76
CA MET A 1 20.68 -11.06 -1.83
C MET A 1 19.87 -10.79 -3.09
N GLY A 2 19.92 -9.57 -3.65
CA GLY A 2 19.12 -9.19 -4.83
C GLY A 2 18.92 -7.68 -5.02
N VAL A 3 18.97 -6.89 -3.94
CA VAL A 3 18.73 -5.43 -3.96
C VAL A 3 20.03 -4.62 -3.90
N GLN A 4 21.18 -5.29 -3.78
CA GLN A 4 22.51 -4.66 -3.71
C GLN A 4 22.98 -4.14 -5.08
N ASP A 5 22.46 -4.69 -6.18
CA ASP A 5 22.77 -4.27 -7.55
C ASP A 5 21.84 -3.16 -8.06
N VAL A 6 20.85 -2.75 -7.26
CA VAL A 6 19.93 -1.66 -7.60
C VAL A 6 20.54 -0.34 -7.13
N ASP A 7 21.08 0.43 -8.07
CA ASP A 7 21.55 1.79 -7.83
C ASP A 7 20.36 2.75 -7.57
N SER A 8 20.64 3.96 -7.06
CA SER A 8 19.59 4.92 -6.71
C SER A 8 18.71 5.31 -7.89
N ARG A 9 19.27 5.34 -9.11
CA ARG A 9 18.51 5.70 -10.31
C ARG A 9 17.55 4.59 -10.70
N LEU A 10 17.98 3.33 -10.69
CA LEU A 10 17.13 2.20 -10.99
C LEU A 10 16.04 2.03 -9.91
N GLU A 11 16.37 2.30 -8.64
CA GLU A 11 15.37 2.35 -7.56
C GLU A 11 14.26 3.36 -7.85
N GLU A 12 14.60 4.61 -8.16
CA GLU A 12 13.61 5.64 -8.52
C GLU A 12 12.74 5.20 -9.69
N GLN A 13 13.35 4.66 -10.75
CA GLN A 13 12.61 4.19 -11.93
C GLN A 13 11.67 3.02 -11.61
N ILE A 14 12.08 2.09 -10.76
CA ILE A 14 11.23 0.97 -10.33
C ILE A 14 10.06 1.48 -9.50
N VAL A 15 10.32 2.40 -8.55
CA VAL A 15 9.27 2.95 -7.69
C VAL A 15 8.28 3.76 -8.52
N ASP A 16 8.74 4.63 -9.41
CA ASP A 16 7.88 5.43 -10.29
C ASP A 16 7.05 4.55 -11.22
N GLY A 17 7.66 3.55 -11.86
CA GLY A 17 6.96 2.60 -12.73
C GLY A 17 5.89 1.79 -11.96
N MET A 18 6.22 1.36 -10.75
CA MET A 18 5.29 0.67 -9.85
C MET A 18 4.11 1.58 -9.46
N LEU A 19 4.37 2.84 -9.09
CA LEU A 19 3.33 3.80 -8.73
C LEU A 19 2.41 4.12 -9.91
N TYR A 20 2.99 4.35 -11.09
CA TYR A 20 2.23 4.60 -12.31
C TYR A 20 1.31 3.43 -12.65
N ALA A 21 1.85 2.20 -12.65
CA ALA A 21 1.05 1.00 -12.92
C ALA A 21 -0.06 0.78 -11.88
N PHE A 22 0.18 1.15 -10.62
CA PHE A 22 -0.82 1.01 -9.55
C PHE A 22 -1.96 2.05 -9.67
N GLN A 23 -1.66 3.25 -10.16
CA GLN A 23 -2.65 4.31 -10.38
C GLN A 23 -3.59 3.98 -11.55
N GLU A 24 -3.04 3.51 -12.68
CA GLU A 24 -3.81 3.19 -13.89
C GLU A 24 -4.62 1.89 -13.78
N GLN A 25 -4.47 1.17 -12.66
CA GLN A 25 -5.10 -0.12 -12.48
C GLN A 25 -6.62 -0.02 -12.32
N SER A 26 -7.33 -0.51 -13.34
CA SER A 26 -8.78 -0.40 -13.48
C SER A 26 -9.53 -1.75 -13.45
N SER A 27 -8.92 -2.90 -13.79
CA SER A 27 -9.56 -4.23 -13.67
C SER A 27 -8.60 -5.44 -13.76
N ASP A 28 -9.15 -6.62 -13.41
CA ASP A 28 -8.70 -8.03 -13.47
C ASP A 28 -7.27 -8.46 -13.08
N ASP A 29 -6.21 -7.73 -13.40
CA ASP A 29 -4.83 -8.08 -13.01
C ASP A 29 -4.46 -7.59 -11.59
N THR A 30 -5.46 -7.56 -10.72
CA THR A 30 -5.41 -6.99 -9.37
C THR A 30 -4.34 -7.62 -8.49
N GLN A 31 -4.31 -8.94 -8.45
CA GLN A 31 -3.51 -9.66 -7.47
C GLN A 31 -2.03 -9.68 -7.83
N THR A 32 -1.70 -9.73 -9.12
CA THR A 32 -0.33 -9.67 -9.62
C THR A 32 0.31 -8.33 -9.30
N MET A 33 -0.40 -7.22 -9.57
CA MET A 33 0.11 -5.88 -9.27
C MET A 33 0.30 -5.67 -7.77
N LEU A 34 -0.67 -6.09 -6.96
CA LEU A 34 -0.60 -5.94 -5.51
C LEU A 34 0.48 -6.83 -4.86
N ASN A 35 0.69 -8.04 -5.38
CA ASN A 35 1.81 -8.90 -5.00
C ASN A 35 3.15 -8.28 -5.40
N GLY A 36 3.26 -7.74 -6.62
CA GLY A 36 4.46 -7.08 -7.13
C GLY A 36 4.82 -5.86 -6.29
N PHE A 37 3.84 -4.99 -6.01
CA PHE A 37 4.02 -3.81 -5.17
C PHE A 37 4.52 -4.20 -3.78
N GLY A 38 3.84 -5.14 -3.12
CA GLY A 38 4.25 -5.64 -1.82
C GLY A 38 5.67 -6.23 -1.84
N THR A 39 6.02 -6.98 -2.88
CA THR A 39 7.36 -7.58 -3.03
C THR A 39 8.43 -6.50 -3.17
N ILE A 40 8.22 -5.50 -4.02
CA ILE A 40 9.18 -4.40 -4.23
C ILE A 40 9.40 -3.64 -2.92
N VAL A 41 8.32 -3.26 -2.23
CA VAL A 41 8.39 -2.52 -0.95
C VAL A 41 9.11 -3.33 0.12
N ASN A 42 8.80 -4.62 0.26
CA ASN A 42 9.46 -5.50 1.23
C ASN A 42 10.93 -5.75 0.88
N CYS A 43 11.28 -5.86 -0.41
CA CYS A 43 12.67 -6.00 -0.86
C CYS A 43 13.49 -4.73 -0.60
N LEU A 44 12.94 -3.55 -0.91
CA LEU A 44 13.63 -2.27 -0.67
C LEU A 44 13.78 -1.95 0.82
N GLY A 45 12.87 -2.43 1.67
CA GLY A 45 12.96 -2.27 3.13
C GLY A 45 13.05 -0.80 3.52
N VAL A 46 14.06 -0.41 4.30
CA VAL A 46 14.26 1.00 4.72
C VAL A 46 14.45 1.98 3.56
N ARG A 47 14.90 1.49 2.38
CA ARG A 47 15.12 2.34 1.19
C ARG A 47 13.82 2.90 0.63
N ILE A 48 12.67 2.31 0.96
CA ILE A 48 11.37 2.83 0.49
C ILE A 48 10.94 4.13 1.22
N LYS A 49 11.57 4.45 2.36
CA LYS A 49 11.18 5.55 3.24
C LYS A 49 10.91 6.89 2.53
N PRO A 50 11.79 7.43 1.66
CA PRO A 50 11.53 8.69 0.96
C PRO A 50 10.28 8.67 0.06
N TYR A 51 9.84 7.50 -0.39
CA TYR A 51 8.69 7.32 -1.27
C TYR A 51 7.37 7.06 -0.52
N LEU A 52 7.43 6.72 0.77
CA LEU A 52 6.25 6.42 1.59
C LEU A 52 5.18 7.53 1.60
N PRO A 53 5.52 8.83 1.66
CA PRO A 53 4.51 9.89 1.59
C PRO A 53 3.70 9.86 0.28
N GLN A 54 4.36 9.62 -0.85
CA GLN A 54 3.71 9.54 -2.15
C GLN A 54 2.85 8.27 -2.27
N ILE A 55 3.38 7.13 -1.85
CA ILE A 55 2.63 5.86 -1.76
C ILE A 55 1.36 6.07 -0.93
N ALA A 56 1.50 6.74 0.22
CA ALA A 56 0.38 6.97 1.10
C ALA A 56 -0.68 7.91 0.51
N GLY A 57 -0.27 8.94 -0.22
CA GLY A 57 -1.18 9.82 -0.96
C GLY A 57 -2.01 9.06 -1.99
N ILE A 58 -1.38 8.15 -2.74
CA ILE A 58 -2.05 7.35 -3.76
C ILE A 58 -3.04 6.36 -3.13
N ILE A 59 -2.64 5.68 -2.05
CA ILE A 59 -3.52 4.76 -1.32
C ILE A 59 -4.77 5.48 -0.80
N ARG A 60 -4.60 6.67 -0.19
CA ARG A 60 -5.74 7.46 0.31
C ARG A 60 -6.70 7.85 -0.81
N TRP A 61 -6.18 8.27 -1.96
CA TRP A 61 -7.01 8.58 -3.12
C TRP A 61 -7.80 7.37 -3.61
N ARG A 62 -7.16 6.19 -3.68
CA ARG A 62 -7.84 4.94 -4.07
C ARG A 62 -8.91 4.51 -3.06
N LEU A 63 -8.68 4.67 -1.75
CA LEU A 63 -9.69 4.38 -0.72
C LEU A 63 -10.94 5.29 -0.83
N ASN A 64 -10.84 6.47 -1.44
CA ASN A 64 -11.97 7.37 -1.63
C ASN A 64 -12.60 7.26 -3.04
N THR A 65 -12.26 6.21 -3.79
CA THR A 65 -12.81 5.99 -5.15
C THR A 65 -14.18 5.31 -5.07
N PRO A 66 -15.14 5.60 -5.97
CA PRO A 66 -16.47 4.97 -5.96
C PRO A 66 -16.46 3.44 -6.10
N SER A 67 -15.43 2.89 -6.77
CA SER A 67 -15.27 1.45 -6.98
C SER A 67 -14.88 0.72 -5.69
N ALA A 68 -15.77 -0.15 -5.19
CA ALA A 68 -15.53 -1.02 -4.05
C ALA A 68 -14.25 -1.87 -4.21
N ARG A 69 -14.03 -2.42 -5.41
CA ARG A 69 -12.83 -3.22 -5.73
C ARG A 69 -11.54 -2.42 -5.58
N VAL A 70 -11.54 -1.14 -5.97
CA VAL A 70 -10.38 -0.25 -5.81
C VAL A 70 -10.11 0.05 -4.33
N ARG A 71 -11.16 0.28 -3.52
CA ARG A 71 -11.03 0.45 -2.08
C ARG A 71 -10.47 -0.79 -1.38
N GLN A 72 -10.98 -1.98 -1.75
CA GLN A 72 -10.48 -3.27 -1.25
C GLN A 72 -8.97 -3.41 -1.48
N GLN A 73 -8.52 -3.16 -2.70
CA GLN A 73 -7.10 -3.23 -3.07
C GLN A 73 -6.23 -2.27 -2.26
N ALA A 74 -6.72 -1.05 -2.03
CA ALA A 74 -5.99 -0.07 -1.25
C ALA A 74 -5.84 -0.51 0.21
N ALA A 75 -6.88 -1.10 0.81
CA ALA A 75 -6.81 -1.70 2.13
C ALA A 75 -5.85 -2.91 2.17
N ASP A 76 -5.96 -3.82 1.20
CA ASP A 76 -5.05 -4.98 1.10
C ASP A 76 -3.58 -4.56 0.95
N LEU A 77 -3.32 -3.46 0.23
CA LEU A 77 -1.97 -2.92 0.09
C LEU A 77 -1.44 -2.39 1.43
N ILE A 78 -2.26 -1.66 2.21
CA ILE A 78 -1.88 -1.20 3.55
C ILE A 78 -1.45 -2.39 4.41
N ALA A 79 -2.23 -3.48 4.38
CA ALA A 79 -1.93 -4.69 5.17
C ALA A 79 -0.54 -5.27 4.84
N ARG A 80 -0.11 -5.18 3.59
CA ARG A 80 1.16 -5.73 3.10
C ARG A 80 2.37 -4.85 3.36
N ILE A 81 2.18 -3.54 3.41
CA ILE A 81 3.28 -2.59 3.61
C ILE A 81 3.41 -2.13 5.07
N ALA A 82 2.42 -2.41 5.93
CA ALA A 82 2.41 -1.99 7.33
C ALA A 82 3.69 -2.37 8.09
N GLY A 83 4.19 -3.60 7.89
CA GLY A 83 5.45 -4.05 8.51
C GLY A 83 6.68 -3.25 8.05
N VAL A 84 6.75 -2.87 6.76
CA VAL A 84 7.85 -2.06 6.23
C VAL A 84 7.75 -0.62 6.71
N MET A 85 6.54 -0.05 6.78
CA MET A 85 6.33 1.29 7.33
C MET A 85 6.77 1.37 8.80
N LYS A 86 6.46 0.34 9.60
CA LYS A 86 6.93 0.21 10.99
C LYS A 86 8.46 0.12 11.05
N LEU A 87 9.07 -0.67 10.18
CA LEU A 87 10.53 -0.79 10.05
C LEU A 87 11.21 0.53 9.62
N CYS A 88 10.53 1.37 8.84
CA CYS A 88 10.98 2.72 8.49
C CYS A 88 10.78 3.76 9.61
N GLY A 89 10.09 3.40 10.71
CA GLY A 89 9.76 4.31 11.81
C GLY A 89 8.61 5.28 11.50
N GLU A 90 7.76 4.97 10.52
CA GLU A 90 6.64 5.83 10.09
C GLU A 90 5.35 5.56 10.88
N GLU A 91 5.44 5.56 12.21
CA GLU A 91 4.30 5.25 13.10
C GLU A 91 3.16 6.27 12.98
N GLN A 92 3.48 7.56 12.78
CA GLN A 92 2.46 8.59 12.58
C GLN A 92 1.65 8.34 11.31
N MET A 93 2.31 7.91 10.23
CA MET A 93 1.65 7.60 8.97
C MET A 93 0.75 6.36 9.11
N LEU A 94 1.21 5.34 9.83
CA LEU A 94 0.40 4.17 10.20
C LEU A 94 -0.81 4.57 11.05
N GLY A 95 -0.63 5.47 12.02
CA GLY A 95 -1.73 6.01 12.83
C GLY A 95 -2.78 6.74 12.00
N HIS A 96 -2.36 7.56 11.02
CA HIS A 96 -3.27 8.20 10.08
C HIS A 96 -4.04 7.18 9.23
N PHE A 97 -3.39 6.12 8.76
CA PHE A 97 -4.10 5.03 8.07
C PHE A 97 -5.07 4.30 8.98
N GLY A 98 -4.70 4.07 10.25
CA GLY A 98 -5.58 3.46 11.24
C GLY A 98 -6.86 4.27 11.46
N LEU A 99 -6.73 5.59 11.63
CA LEU A 99 -7.88 6.48 11.76
C LEU A 99 -8.75 6.46 10.48
N PHE A 100 -8.12 6.58 9.32
CA PHE A 100 -8.84 6.57 8.04
C PHE A 100 -9.60 5.25 7.84
N LEU A 101 -8.96 4.10 8.05
CA LEU A 101 -9.62 2.79 7.94
C LEU A 101 -10.75 2.61 8.96
N TYR A 102 -10.61 3.17 10.16
CA TYR A 102 -11.65 3.15 11.18
C TYR A 102 -12.92 3.89 10.74
N GLU A 103 -12.78 5.04 10.07
CA GLU A 103 -13.91 5.79 9.51
C GLU A 103 -14.65 5.01 8.40
N TYR A 104 -13.96 4.09 7.71
CA TYR A 104 -14.53 3.25 6.65
C TYR A 104 -15.09 1.91 7.16
N LEU A 105 -15.19 1.69 8.48
CA LEU A 105 -15.83 0.47 9.03
C LEU A 105 -17.33 0.36 8.71
N GLY A 106 -17.97 1.44 8.25
CA GLY A 106 -19.35 1.44 7.77
C GLY A 106 -19.52 0.97 6.31
N GLU A 107 -18.49 0.36 5.71
CA GLU A 107 -18.53 -0.10 4.33
C GLU A 107 -19.61 -1.17 4.09
N GLU A 108 -20.41 -0.98 3.04
CA GLU A 108 -21.58 -1.82 2.74
C GLU A 108 -21.20 -3.18 2.13
N TYR A 109 -20.01 -3.26 1.53
CA TYR A 109 -19.49 -4.44 0.84
C TYR A 109 -18.64 -5.31 1.78
N PRO A 110 -19.07 -6.54 2.12
CA PRO A 110 -18.38 -7.38 3.12
C PRO A 110 -16.93 -7.71 2.76
N GLU A 111 -16.64 -7.91 1.48
CA GLU A 111 -15.29 -8.21 0.99
C GLU A 111 -14.31 -7.05 1.21
N VAL A 112 -14.78 -5.81 1.01
CA VAL A 112 -13.99 -4.60 1.25
C VAL A 112 -13.77 -4.41 2.74
N LEU A 113 -14.84 -4.59 3.53
CA LEU A 113 -14.76 -4.52 4.99
C LEU A 113 -13.77 -5.54 5.57
N GLY A 114 -13.75 -6.77 5.03
CA GLY A 114 -12.78 -7.79 5.39
C GLY A 114 -11.32 -7.34 5.17
N SER A 115 -11.03 -6.70 4.03
CA SER A 115 -9.71 -6.13 3.73
C SER A 115 -9.37 -4.94 4.64
N ILE A 116 -10.33 -4.07 4.96
CA ILE A 116 -10.15 -2.96 5.92
C ILE A 116 -9.77 -3.49 7.31
N LEU A 117 -10.49 -4.50 7.80
CA LEU A 117 -10.18 -5.15 9.08
C LEU A 117 -8.82 -5.85 9.04
N GLY A 118 -8.47 -6.48 7.92
CA GLY A 118 -7.15 -7.06 7.69
C GLY A 118 -6.02 -6.03 7.76
N ALA A 119 -6.24 -4.85 7.16
CA ALA A 119 -5.31 -3.72 7.22
C ALA A 119 -5.16 -3.16 8.63
N LEU A 120 -6.27 -2.96 9.36
CA LEU A 120 -6.24 -2.54 10.76
C LEU A 120 -5.46 -3.54 11.63
N LYS A 121 -5.71 -4.84 11.47
CA LYS A 121 -4.95 -5.89 12.16
C LYS A 121 -3.45 -5.80 11.87
N ALA A 122 -3.07 -5.57 10.62
CA ALA A 122 -1.68 -5.46 10.21
C ALA A 122 -0.98 -4.20 10.76
N ILE A 123 -1.71 -3.10 10.97
CA ILE A 123 -1.19 -1.89 11.61
C ILE A 123 -0.95 -2.11 13.10
N VAL A 124 -1.83 -2.86 13.77
CA VAL A 124 -1.75 -3.12 15.22
C VAL A 124 -0.65 -4.13 15.58
N ASN A 125 -0.42 -5.12 14.73
CA ASN A 125 0.64 -6.14 14.93
C ASN A 125 2.05 -5.57 14.69
#